data_AF-A0A919BPY7-F1
#
_entry.id   AF-A0A919BPY7-F1
#
_cell.length_a   1.000
_cell.length_b   1.000
_cell.length_c   1.000
_cell.angle_alpha   90.00
_cell.angle_beta   90.00
_cell.angle_gamma   90.00
#
_symmetry.space_group_name_H-M   'P 1'
#
loop_
_entity.id
_entity.type
_entity.pdbx_description
1 polymer ?
#
loop_
_entity_poly.entity_id
_entity_poly.type
_entity_poly.pdbx_seq_one_letter_code
_entity_poly.pdbx_strand_id
1 'polypeptide(L)'
;MTASSRAGSPDQPAQSHSVLMDRFVGQGRLEWWANQSTCLEMYDIDFTVAVDAVGQWRATGRHTNALDTIQREGWDFLMEMDPHFSIAFPGEDRGGIMVRVVEAGDGTLTLTEAPDWDGSGNVTFDLA
;
A
#
# COMPACT_ATOMS: atom_id res chain seq x y z
N MET A 1 -16.12 -29.62 62.05
CA MET A 1 -17.51 -29.35 61.61
C MET A 1 -17.52 -27.88 61.18
N THR A 2 -17.20 -27.62 59.90
CA THR A 2 -18.06 -26.89 58.93
C THR A 2 -18.41 -25.46 59.36
N ALA A 3 -18.15 -24.41 58.59
CA ALA A 3 -18.49 -24.28 57.17
C ALA A 3 -17.65 -23.25 56.40
N SER A 4 -17.49 -23.55 55.12
CA SER A 4 -17.00 -22.68 54.04
C SER A 4 -17.89 -21.46 53.82
N SER A 5 -17.27 -20.34 53.46
CA SER A 5 -17.83 -19.39 52.49
C SER A 5 -16.70 -18.60 51.85
N ARG A 6 -16.38 -18.92 50.59
CA ARG A 6 -15.71 -17.99 49.68
C ARG A 6 -16.73 -17.65 48.61
N ALA A 7 -17.32 -16.46 48.74
CA ALA A 7 -18.21 -15.88 47.76
C ALA A 7 -17.48 -15.84 46.40
N GLY A 8 -18.16 -16.34 45.36
CA GLY A 8 -17.73 -16.16 43.98
C GLY A 8 -17.75 -14.68 43.64
N SER A 9 -16.62 -14.16 43.18
CA SER A 9 -16.59 -12.85 42.53
C SER A 9 -17.29 -12.96 41.18
N PRO A 10 -18.32 -12.14 40.90
CA PRO A 10 -18.89 -12.02 39.58
C PRO A 10 -18.04 -11.07 38.74
N ASP A 11 -18.12 -11.26 37.42
CA ASP A 11 -17.72 -10.30 36.40
C ASP A 11 -16.21 -10.06 36.24
N GLN A 12 -15.53 -11.06 35.67
CA GLN A 12 -14.45 -10.75 34.74
C GLN A 12 -15.10 -10.05 33.54
N PRO A 13 -14.76 -8.78 33.23
CA PRO A 13 -15.20 -8.20 31.97
C PRO A 13 -14.70 -9.12 30.86
N ALA A 14 -15.64 -9.54 29.99
CA ALA A 14 -15.32 -10.21 28.75
C ALA A 14 -14.17 -9.43 28.12
N GLN A 15 -13.03 -10.10 27.94
CA GLN A 15 -11.93 -9.54 27.17
C GLN A 15 -12.57 -9.12 25.85
N SER A 16 -12.76 -7.81 25.68
CA SER A 16 -13.12 -7.26 24.39
C SER A 16 -12.00 -7.73 23.50
N HIS A 17 -12.31 -8.68 22.63
CA HIS A 17 -11.44 -9.07 21.55
C HIS A 17 -11.38 -7.82 20.69
N SER A 18 -10.44 -6.94 21.04
CA SER A 18 -10.13 -5.74 20.31
C SER A 18 -9.81 -6.21 18.91
N VAL A 19 -10.70 -5.92 17.96
CA VAL A 19 -10.48 -6.16 16.54
C VAL A 19 -9.45 -5.13 16.06
N LEU A 20 -8.23 -5.24 16.59
CA LEU A 20 -7.07 -4.51 16.15
C LEU A 20 -6.45 -5.37 15.06
N MET A 21 -6.90 -5.21 13.82
CA MET A 21 -5.96 -5.36 12.71
C MET A 21 -5.39 -3.97 12.44
N ASP A 22 -4.54 -3.61 13.40
CA ASP A 22 -3.77 -2.40 13.49
C ASP A 22 -2.74 -2.36 12.38
N ARG A 23 -2.79 -1.28 11.62
CA ARG A 23 -1.65 -0.63 10.98
C ARG A 23 -0.43 -1.54 10.71
N PHE A 24 -0.30 -2.04 9.50
CA PHE A 24 0.94 -2.70 9.05
C PHE A 24 1.96 -1.63 8.60
N VAL A 25 3.24 -1.82 8.90
CA VAL A 25 4.34 -0.97 8.42
C VAL A 25 5.32 -1.85 7.68
N GLY A 26 5.73 -1.43 6.48
CA GLY A 26 6.60 -2.23 5.62
C GLY A 26 7.34 -1.39 4.59
N GLN A 27 8.14 -2.09 3.80
CA GLN A 27 8.86 -1.54 2.66
C GLN A 27 8.40 -2.29 1.41
N GLY A 28 8.54 -1.65 0.25
CA GLY A 28 8.24 -2.25 -1.03
C GLY A 28 8.77 -1.41 -2.17
N ARG A 29 8.62 -1.91 -3.39
CA ARG A 29 9.01 -1.23 -4.61
C ARG A 29 7.77 -1.03 -5.47
N LEU A 30 7.51 0.22 -5.84
CA LEU A 30 6.55 0.55 -6.88
C LEU A 30 7.20 0.28 -8.23
N GLU A 31 6.52 -0.46 -9.09
CA GLU A 31 7.00 -0.79 -10.42
C GLU A 31 5.98 -0.30 -11.45
N TRP A 32 6.44 0.51 -12.39
CA TRP A 32 5.63 0.97 -13.52
C TRP A 32 5.92 0.13 -14.75
N TRP A 33 4.88 -0.52 -15.27
CA TRP A 33 4.99 -1.46 -16.38
C TRP A 33 4.32 -0.88 -17.62
N ALA A 34 5.02 -0.85 -18.75
CA ALA A 34 4.41 -0.50 -20.03
C ALA A 34 3.52 -1.63 -20.57
N ASN A 35 3.80 -2.86 -20.13
CA ASN A 35 3.05 -4.08 -20.42
C ASN A 35 3.51 -5.19 -19.46
N GLN A 36 2.92 -6.39 -19.59
CA GLN A 36 3.22 -7.55 -18.74
C GLN A 36 4.70 -8.03 -18.69
N SER A 37 5.57 -7.51 -19.55
CA SER A 37 6.97 -7.95 -19.70
C SER A 37 7.99 -6.81 -19.69
N THR A 38 7.54 -5.56 -19.68
CA THR A 38 8.41 -4.38 -19.77
C THR A 38 8.16 -3.45 -18.60
N CYS A 39 9.02 -3.54 -17.59
CA CYS A 39 9.10 -2.57 -16.49
C CYS A 39 9.97 -1.40 -16.94
N LEU A 40 9.46 -0.16 -16.84
CA LEU A 40 10.21 1.03 -17.23
C LEU A 40 10.87 1.70 -16.04
N GLU A 41 10.16 1.81 -14.92
CA GLU A 41 10.64 2.55 -13.75
C GLU A 41 10.29 1.82 -12.46
N MET A 42 11.15 2.01 -11.46
CA MET A 42 11.00 1.40 -10.15
C MET A 42 11.37 2.38 -9.04
N TYR A 43 10.56 2.41 -7.98
CA TYR A 43 10.74 3.34 -6.86
C TYR A 43 10.58 2.61 -5.52
N ASP A 44 11.63 2.58 -4.71
CA ASP A 44 11.55 2.04 -3.35
C ASP A 44 10.78 2.99 -2.44
N ILE A 45 9.86 2.43 -1.66
CA ILE A 45 8.98 3.15 -0.74
C ILE A 45 8.94 2.46 0.64
N ASP A 46 8.82 3.30 1.67
CA ASP A 46 8.35 2.89 2.99
C ASP A 46 6.87 3.22 3.08
N PHE A 47 6.04 2.29 3.58
CA PHE A 47 4.61 2.51 3.69
C PHE A 47 4.00 1.93 4.95
N THR A 48 2.82 2.47 5.26
CA THR A 48 1.93 2.04 6.31
C THR A 48 0.60 1.67 5.67
N VAL A 49 0.07 0.47 5.92
CA VAL A 49 -1.28 0.06 5.52
C VAL A 49 -2.22 0.18 6.71
N ALA A 50 -3.38 0.78 6.52
CA ALA A 50 -4.50 0.74 7.45
C ALA A 50 -5.70 0.08 6.76
N VAL A 51 -6.46 -0.73 7.52
CA VAL A 51 -7.71 -1.35 7.08
C VAL A 51 -8.85 -0.71 7.86
N ASP A 52 -9.91 -0.31 7.17
CA ASP A 52 -11.08 0.27 7.80
C ASP A 52 -12.05 -0.79 8.34
N ALA A 53 -13.12 -0.35 8.99
CA ALA A 53 -14.11 -1.22 9.61
C ALA A 53 -14.89 -2.10 8.62
N VAL A 54 -14.88 -1.77 7.32
CA VAL A 54 -15.54 -2.54 6.26
C VAL A 54 -14.55 -3.41 5.47
N GLY A 55 -13.28 -3.45 5.90
CA GLY A 55 -12.23 -4.28 5.31
C GLY A 55 -11.55 -3.66 4.09
N GLN A 56 -11.82 -2.39 3.77
CA GLN A 56 -11.09 -1.68 2.72
C GLN A 56 -9.76 -1.19 3.26
N TRP A 57 -8.69 -1.41 2.50
CA TRP A 57 -7.36 -0.98 2.90
C TRP A 57 -6.94 0.29 2.16
N ARG A 58 -6.11 1.07 2.82
CA ARG A 58 -5.39 2.21 2.24
C ARG A 58 -3.98 2.20 2.79
N ALA A 59 -3.01 2.51 1.95
CA ALA A 59 -1.66 2.74 2.42
C ALA A 59 -1.24 4.20 2.26
N THR A 60 -0.40 4.65 3.17
CA THR A 60 0.33 5.92 3.05
C THR A 60 1.82 5.63 3.14
N GLY A 61 2.63 6.26 2.29
CA GLY A 61 4.06 6.00 2.26
C GLY A 61 4.87 7.20 1.82
N ARG A 62 6.16 6.98 1.64
CA ARG A 62 7.13 7.93 1.07
C ARG A 62 8.19 7.14 0.33
N HIS A 63 8.86 7.77 -0.62
CA HIS A 63 10.09 7.19 -1.17
C HIS A 63 11.10 6.96 -0.06
N THR A 64 11.75 5.79 -0.06
CA THR A 64 12.77 5.43 0.94
C THR A 64 13.95 6.39 0.88
N ASN A 65 14.33 6.81 -0.33
CA ASN A 65 15.31 7.86 -0.57
C ASN A 65 14.67 9.02 -1.30
N ALA A 66 15.19 10.23 -1.10
CA ALA A 66 14.81 11.36 -1.94
C ALA A 66 15.17 11.03 -3.40
N LEU A 67 14.22 11.22 -4.31
CA LEU A 67 14.48 11.05 -5.73
C LEU A 67 15.46 12.12 -6.20
N ASP A 68 16.43 11.73 -7.01
CA ASP A 68 17.25 12.70 -7.74
C ASP A 68 16.44 13.41 -8.84
N THR A 69 17.07 14.37 -9.53
CA THR A 69 16.40 15.18 -10.56
C THR A 69 15.80 14.32 -11.67
N ILE A 70 16.52 13.31 -12.15
CA ILE A 70 16.08 12.48 -13.27
C ILE A 70 14.94 11.56 -12.82
N GLN A 71 15.09 10.95 -11.65
CA GLN A 71 14.06 10.12 -11.04
C GLN A 71 12.78 10.92 -10.77
N ARG A 72 12.91 12.18 -10.36
CA ARG A 72 11.77 13.08 -10.12
C ARG A 72 11.06 13.44 -11.43
N GLU A 73 11.79 13.79 -12.48
CA GLU A 73 11.20 14.04 -13.80
C GLU A 73 10.45 12.82 -14.33
N GLY A 74 11.04 11.62 -14.22
CA GLY A 74 10.38 10.36 -14.59
C GLY A 74 9.13 10.09 -13.76
N TRP A 75 9.22 10.28 -12.44
CA TRP A 75 8.10 10.10 -11.53
C TRP A 75 6.94 11.05 -11.87
N ASP A 76 7.22 12.34 -12.06
CA ASP A 76 6.21 13.35 -12.38
C ASP A 76 5.51 13.03 -13.71
N PHE A 77 6.28 12.62 -14.73
CA PHE A 77 5.75 12.19 -16.02
C PHE A 77 4.82 10.97 -15.90
N LEU A 78 5.24 9.93 -15.17
CA LEU A 78 4.43 8.73 -14.97
C LEU A 78 3.16 9.03 -14.17
N MET A 79 3.25 9.87 -13.13
CA MET A 79 2.11 10.28 -12.32
C MET A 79 1.08 11.11 -13.12
N GLU A 80 1.52 11.90 -14.10
CA GLU A 80 0.63 12.62 -15.03
C GLU A 80 -0.03 11.67 -16.05
N MET A 81 0.73 10.72 -16.60
CA MET A 81 0.26 9.81 -17.64
C MET A 81 -0.64 8.70 -17.11
N ASP A 82 -0.15 7.89 -16.16
CA ASP A 82 -0.86 6.76 -15.58
C ASP A 82 -0.31 6.41 -14.19
N PRO A 83 -0.95 6.89 -13.10
CA PRO A 83 -0.44 6.73 -11.74
C PRO A 83 -0.75 5.33 -11.16
N HIS A 84 -0.68 4.28 -11.97
CA HIS A 84 -0.88 2.90 -11.55
C HIS A 84 0.45 2.14 -11.52
N PHE A 85 0.70 1.48 -10.40
CA PHE A 85 1.95 0.76 -10.14
C PHE A 85 1.63 -0.59 -9.52
N SER A 86 2.46 -1.59 -9.80
CA SER A 86 2.46 -2.81 -8.99
C SER A 86 3.39 -2.65 -7.79
N ILE A 87 2.97 -3.15 -6.62
CA ILE A 87 3.84 -3.24 -5.44
C ILE A 87 4.53 -4.59 -5.42
N ALA A 88 5.87 -4.58 -5.42
CA ALA A 88 6.72 -5.72 -5.11
C ALA A 88 7.24 -5.64 -3.67
N PHE A 89 7.10 -6.71 -2.90
CA PHE A 89 7.66 -6.81 -1.55
C PHE A 89 9.13 -7.27 -1.58
N PRO A 90 9.90 -7.02 -0.51
CA PRO A 90 11.28 -7.47 -0.44
C PRO A 90 11.43 -8.98 -0.69
N GLY A 91 12.27 -9.34 -1.66
CA GLY A 91 12.49 -10.73 -2.08
C GLY A 91 11.59 -11.19 -3.22
N GLU A 92 10.65 -10.36 -3.68
CA GLU A 92 9.85 -10.64 -4.88
C GLU A 92 10.51 -10.08 -6.13
N ASP A 93 10.49 -10.89 -7.19
CA ASP A 93 11.01 -10.51 -8.52
C ASP A 93 10.08 -9.52 -9.23
N ARG A 94 8.78 -9.53 -8.89
CA ARG A 94 7.74 -8.70 -9.52
C ARG A 94 6.59 -8.44 -8.57
N GLY A 95 6.00 -7.26 -8.67
CA GLY A 95 4.85 -6.87 -7.88
C GLY A 95 3.55 -7.59 -8.24
N GLY A 96 2.79 -7.96 -7.20
CA GLY A 96 1.54 -8.71 -7.32
C GLY A 96 0.27 -7.92 -7.00
N ILE A 97 0.39 -6.70 -6.49
CA ILE A 97 -0.75 -5.86 -6.10
C ILE A 97 -0.75 -4.58 -6.91
N MET A 98 -1.82 -4.34 -7.68
CA MET A 98 -2.00 -3.08 -8.42
C MET A 98 -2.54 -1.98 -7.50
N VAL A 99 -1.90 -0.81 -7.56
CA VAL A 99 -2.33 0.36 -6.81
C VAL A 99 -2.37 1.60 -7.67
N ARG A 100 -3.35 2.45 -7.39
CA ARG A 100 -3.31 3.85 -7.81
C ARG A 100 -2.56 4.67 -6.77
N VAL A 101 -1.62 5.48 -7.21
CA VAL A 101 -0.82 6.36 -6.36
C VAL A 101 -1.31 7.81 -6.47
N VAL A 102 -1.25 8.53 -5.36
CA VAL A 102 -1.39 9.99 -5.29
C VAL A 102 -0.25 10.52 -4.45
N GLU A 103 0.55 11.43 -4.99
CA GLU A 103 1.55 12.16 -4.21
C GLU A 103 0.99 13.52 -3.77
N ALA A 104 1.09 13.81 -2.47
CA ALA A 104 0.83 15.13 -1.94
C ALA A 104 2.06 16.04 -2.11
N GLY A 105 1.87 17.36 -2.09
CA GLY A 105 2.97 18.32 -2.29
C GLY A 105 4.09 18.27 -1.25
N ASP A 106 3.94 17.50 -0.16
CA ASP A 106 4.97 17.23 0.83
C ASP A 106 5.72 15.91 0.59
N GLY A 107 5.47 15.22 -0.54
CA GLY A 107 6.06 13.93 -0.90
C GLY A 107 5.41 12.71 -0.23
N THR A 108 4.27 12.88 0.44
CA THR A 108 3.50 11.76 0.98
C THR A 108 2.74 11.05 -0.13
N LEU A 109 2.92 9.74 -0.24
CA LEU A 109 2.20 8.88 -1.16
C LEU A 109 0.95 8.33 -0.48
N THR A 110 -0.18 8.36 -1.17
CA THR A 110 -1.39 7.60 -0.84
C THR A 110 -1.58 6.52 -1.88
N LEU A 111 -1.72 5.28 -1.45
CA LEU A 111 -1.89 4.12 -2.30
C LEU A 111 -3.27 3.52 -2.02
N THR A 112 -4.04 3.34 -3.07
CA THR A 112 -5.35 2.69 -3.02
C THR A 112 -5.35 1.52 -3.99
N GLU A 113 -6.01 0.43 -3.60
CA GLU A 113 -6.23 -0.70 -4.49
C GLU A 113 -6.81 -0.22 -5.83
N ALA A 114 -6.24 -0.73 -6.91
CA ALA A 114 -6.75 -0.56 -8.25
C ALA A 114 -7.09 -1.94 -8.82
N PRO A 115 -8.06 -2.03 -9.75
CA PRO A 115 -8.36 -3.30 -10.41
C PRO A 115 -7.10 -3.85 -11.07
N ASP A 116 -6.91 -5.17 -11.00
CA ASP A 116 -5.81 -5.81 -11.70
C ASP A 116 -5.87 -5.46 -13.19
N TRP A 117 -4.77 -4.94 -13.71
CA TRP A 117 -4.65 -4.63 -15.12
C TRP A 117 -4.56 -5.94 -15.91
N ASP A 118 -5.52 -6.19 -16.79
CA ASP A 118 -5.52 -7.34 -17.70
C ASP A 118 -4.55 -7.19 -18.90
N GLY A 119 -3.77 -6.11 -18.95
CA GLY A 119 -2.81 -5.82 -20.00
C GLY A 119 -3.41 -5.29 -21.32
N SER A 120 -4.71 -4.96 -21.38
CA SER A 120 -5.39 -4.56 -22.62
C SER A 120 -5.41 -3.04 -22.91
N GLY A 121 -4.71 -2.24 -22.10
CA GLY A 121 -4.64 -0.79 -22.27
C GLY A 121 -3.72 -0.40 -23.43
N ASN A 122 -4.28 -0.14 -24.61
CA ASN A 122 -3.53 0.52 -25.68
C ASN A 122 -3.21 1.96 -25.25
N VAL A 123 -1.98 2.21 -24.79
CA VAL A 123 -1.46 3.57 -24.67
C VAL A 123 -1.35 4.14 -26.08
N THR A 124 -2.29 5.01 -26.45
CA THR A 124 -2.26 5.73 -27.72
C THR A 124 -1.50 7.02 -27.48
N PHE A 125 -0.25 7.09 -27.97
CA PHE A 125 0.50 8.34 -27.99
C PHE A 125 -0.01 9.18 -29.15
N ASP A 126 -0.83 10.20 -28.86
CA ASP A 126 -1.07 11.27 -29.82
C ASP A 126 0.18 12.17 -29.84
N LEU A 127 1.05 11.93 -30.81
CA LEU A 127 2.14 12.85 -31.15
C LEU A 127 1.52 14.05 -31.89
N ALA A 128 1.38 15.17 -31.19
CA ALA A 128 1.01 16.46 -31.77
C ALA A 128 2.15 17.06 -32.61
#